data_AF-A0A2V1BFH2-F1
#
_entry.id   AF-A0A2V1BFH2-F1
#
_cell.length_a   1.000
_cell.length_b   1.000
_cell.length_c   1.000
_cell.angle_alpha   90.00
_cell.angle_beta   90.00
_cell.angle_gamma   90.00
#
_symmetry.space_group_name_H-M   'P 1'
#
loop_
_entity.id
_entity.type
_entity.pdbx_description
1 polymer ?
#
loop_
_entity_poly.entity_id
_entity_poly.type
_entity_poly.pdbx_seq_one_letter_code
_entity_poly.pdbx_strand_id
1 'polypeptide(L)'
;DLASFQSSGWNISSRVLGTSPGRPYFTNFIPTNVNIANGSLLLTCSAYNAITSSVPSAQIKTSRADILYGSFRAQFEVRSASTGSGAVSAFFFYADDYSEVDIEVLT
;
A
#
# COMPACT_ATOMS: atom_id res chain seq x y z
N ASP A 1 -14.78 -8.47 -8.11
CA ASP A 1 -14.91 -7.98 -6.71
C ASP A 1 -13.60 -8.27 -5.96
N LEU A 2 -13.51 -8.01 -4.66
CA LEU A 2 -12.29 -8.27 -3.88
C LEU A 2 -11.97 -9.78 -3.76
N ALA A 3 -12.99 -10.64 -3.74
CA ALA A 3 -12.79 -12.09 -3.67
C ALA A 3 -12.12 -12.61 -4.95
N SER A 4 -12.58 -12.15 -6.12
CA SER A 4 -11.95 -12.48 -7.41
C SER A 4 -10.53 -11.90 -7.53
N PHE A 5 -10.27 -10.73 -6.92
CA PHE A 5 -8.94 -10.14 -6.90
C PHE A 5 -7.97 -11.00 -6.09
N GLN A 6 -8.37 -11.45 -4.90
CA GLN A 6 -7.50 -12.29 -4.08
C GLN A 6 -7.24 -13.65 -4.71
N SER A 7 -8.26 -14.28 -5.32
CA SER A 7 -8.09 -15.56 -6.03
C SER A 7 -7.21 -15.44 -7.28
N SER A 8 -6.98 -14.23 -7.81
CA SER A 8 -6.07 -13.97 -8.94
C SER A 8 -4.59 -13.85 -8.55
N GLY A 9 -4.23 -14.12 -7.29
CA GLY A 9 -2.84 -14.13 -6.83
C GLY A 9 -2.39 -12.86 -6.13
N TRP A 10 -3.32 -12.14 -5.48
CA TRP A 10 -3.03 -10.96 -4.67
C TRP A 10 -3.47 -11.18 -3.23
N ASN A 11 -2.67 -10.67 -2.29
CA ASN A 11 -2.96 -10.68 -0.86
C ASN A 11 -3.18 -9.26 -0.38
N ILE A 12 -4.26 -9.05 0.36
CA ILE A 12 -4.55 -7.80 1.07
C ILE A 12 -3.90 -7.89 2.45
N SER A 13 -3.14 -6.87 2.83
CA SER A 13 -2.41 -6.85 4.10
C SER A 13 -3.32 -6.43 5.26
N SER A 14 -3.15 -7.09 6.40
CA SER A 14 -3.69 -6.69 7.71
C SER A 14 -2.57 -6.40 8.72
N ARG A 15 -1.37 -6.08 8.22
CA ARG A 15 -0.15 -5.91 9.03
C ARG A 15 -0.15 -4.54 9.71
N VAL A 16 0.36 -4.51 10.95
CA VAL A 16 0.70 -3.27 11.66
C VAL A 16 2.21 -3.09 11.65
N LEU A 17 2.68 -1.92 11.24
CA LEU A 17 4.08 -1.52 11.35
C LEU A 17 4.27 -0.73 12.64
N GLY A 18 5.24 -1.14 13.47
CA GLY A 18 5.63 -0.45 14.70
C GLY A 18 6.25 0.93 14.44
N THR A 19 6.57 1.69 15.47
CA THR A 19 7.32 2.95 15.29
C THR A 19 8.80 2.67 15.01
N SER A 20 9.47 3.59 14.35
CA SER A 20 10.93 3.58 14.11
C SER A 20 11.43 5.01 13.92
N PRO A 21 12.75 5.28 13.96
CA PRO A 21 13.28 6.55 13.45
C PRO A 21 12.75 6.81 12.04
N GLY A 22 12.12 7.97 11.80
CA GLY A 22 11.44 8.30 10.55
C GLY A 22 9.98 7.83 10.42
N ARG A 23 9.47 7.00 11.34
CA ARG A 23 8.07 6.56 11.40
C ARG A 23 7.51 6.76 12.82
N PRO A 24 7.04 7.98 13.15
CA PRO A 24 6.64 8.34 14.51
C PRO A 24 5.31 7.72 14.94
N TYR A 25 4.49 7.25 14.00
CA TYR A 25 3.19 6.64 14.25
C TYR A 25 3.14 5.22 13.71
N PHE A 26 2.32 4.35 14.30
CA PHE A 26 2.05 3.04 13.74
C PHE A 26 1.40 3.19 12.36
N THR A 27 1.86 2.44 11.36
CA THR A 27 1.15 2.29 10.09
C THR A 27 0.28 1.05 10.18
N ASN A 28 -1.02 1.21 10.06
CA ASN A 28 -1.97 0.10 10.19
C ASN A 28 -2.59 -0.19 8.83
N PHE A 29 -2.17 -1.27 8.16
CA PHE A 29 -2.80 -1.71 6.93
C PHE A 29 -4.12 -2.39 7.25
N ILE A 30 -5.22 -1.80 6.80
CA ILE A 30 -6.56 -2.31 7.07
C ILE A 30 -7.22 -2.78 5.77
N PRO A 31 -7.78 -4.01 5.71
CA PRO A 31 -8.37 -4.53 4.48
C PRO A 31 -9.50 -3.68 3.90
N THR A 32 -10.24 -2.96 4.75
CA THR A 32 -11.31 -2.04 4.33
C THR A 32 -10.81 -0.82 3.55
N ASN A 33 -9.52 -0.52 3.57
CA ASN A 33 -8.91 0.53 2.75
C ASN A 33 -8.50 0.04 1.36
N VAL A 34 -8.75 -1.24 1.03
CA VAL A 34 -8.60 -1.79 -0.32
C VAL A 34 -9.98 -2.00 -0.92
N ASN A 35 -10.25 -1.40 -2.07
CA ASN A 35 -11.54 -1.53 -2.74
C ASN A 35 -11.36 -1.63 -4.25
N ILE A 36 -12.38 -2.13 -4.95
CA ILE A 36 -12.47 -2.12 -6.40
C ILE A 36 -13.72 -1.34 -6.77
N ALA A 37 -13.54 -0.24 -7.48
CA ALA A 37 -14.63 0.58 -7.98
C ALA A 37 -14.26 1.13 -9.37
N ASN A 38 -15.25 1.19 -10.26
CA ASN A 38 -15.09 1.74 -11.61
C ASN A 38 -13.90 1.15 -12.39
N GLY A 39 -13.68 -0.16 -12.27
CA GLY A 39 -12.58 -0.86 -12.95
C GLY A 39 -11.18 -0.58 -12.39
N SER A 40 -11.06 0.17 -11.30
CA SER A 40 -9.78 0.50 -10.66
C SER A 40 -9.65 -0.18 -9.30
N LEU A 41 -8.40 -0.44 -8.90
CA LEU A 41 -8.05 -0.78 -7.53
C LEU A 41 -7.81 0.53 -6.76
N LEU A 42 -8.49 0.68 -5.62
CA LEU A 42 -8.39 1.84 -4.74
C LEU A 42 -7.64 1.43 -3.48
N LEU A 43 -6.59 2.18 -3.17
CA LEU A 43 -5.78 2.04 -1.96
C LEU A 43 -5.86 3.35 -1.18
N THR A 44 -6.47 3.31 0.00
CA THR A 44 -6.69 4.51 0.82
C THR A 44 -5.68 4.61 1.95
N CYS A 45 -5.04 5.78 2.05
CA CYS A 45 -4.33 6.22 3.24
C CYS A 45 -5.12 7.36 3.89
N SER A 46 -5.32 7.27 5.20
CA SER A 46 -6.06 8.28 5.97
C SER A 46 -5.14 9.01 6.93
N ALA A 47 -5.55 10.19 7.37
CA ALA A 47 -4.85 10.92 8.43
C ALA A 47 -4.73 10.07 9.71
N TYR A 48 -3.79 10.46 10.57
CA TYR A 48 -3.61 9.86 11.89
C TYR A 48 -4.93 9.80 12.67
N ASN A 49 -5.23 8.63 13.22
CA ASN A 49 -6.38 8.39 14.08
C ASN A 49 -5.92 8.28 15.53
N ALA A 50 -6.32 9.26 16.36
CA ALA A 50 -5.95 9.32 17.77
C ALA A 50 -6.55 8.20 18.62
N ILE A 51 -7.69 7.62 18.22
CA ILE A 51 -8.35 6.52 18.95
C ILE A 51 -7.53 5.24 18.77
N THR A 52 -7.09 4.95 17.53
CA THR A 52 -6.30 3.76 17.22
C THR A 52 -4.79 3.99 17.27
N SER A 53 -4.36 5.21 17.61
CA SER A 53 -2.96 5.66 17.65
C SER A 53 -2.14 5.24 16.42
N SER A 54 -2.74 5.32 15.23
CA SER A 54 -2.15 4.82 13.98
C SER A 54 -2.58 5.63 12.77
N VAL A 55 -1.81 5.52 11.69
CA VAL A 55 -2.15 5.96 10.34
C VAL A 55 -2.78 4.77 9.60
N PRO A 56 -4.09 4.77 9.34
CA PRO A 56 -4.74 3.71 8.58
C PRO A 56 -4.33 3.79 7.12
N SER A 57 -3.83 2.70 6.57
CA SER A 57 -3.27 2.61 5.22
C SER A 57 -3.77 1.37 4.49
N ALA A 58 -3.43 1.26 3.21
CA ALA A 58 -3.72 0.12 2.37
C ALA A 58 -2.42 -0.48 1.84
N GLN A 59 -2.37 -1.81 1.77
CA GLN A 59 -1.29 -2.54 1.11
C GLN A 59 -1.84 -3.81 0.47
N ILE A 60 -1.39 -4.05 -0.75
CA ILE A 60 -1.55 -5.33 -1.44
C ILE A 60 -0.17 -5.85 -1.82
N LYS A 61 -0.04 -7.16 -1.97
CA LYS A 61 1.18 -7.81 -2.48
C LYS A 61 0.81 -9.04 -3.29
N THR A 62 1.68 -9.47 -4.18
CA THR A 62 1.48 -10.74 -4.89
C THR A 62 1.53 -11.91 -3.91
N SER A 63 0.79 -12.98 -4.21
CA SER A 63 0.94 -14.27 -3.53
C SER A 63 2.16 -15.05 -4.04
N ARG A 64 2.61 -14.70 -5.23
CA ARG A 64 3.80 -15.24 -5.88
C ARG A 64 5.08 -14.61 -5.33
N ALA A 65 6.09 -15.45 -5.14
CA ALA A 65 7.45 -15.07 -4.76
C ALA A 65 8.47 -15.34 -5.88
N ASP A 66 8.01 -15.83 -7.03
CA ASP A 66 8.80 -16.25 -8.18
C ASP A 66 8.71 -15.24 -9.35
N ILE A 67 8.48 -13.97 -9.03
CA ILE A 67 8.51 -12.87 -9.99
C ILE A 67 9.93 -12.31 -10.00
N LEU A 68 10.67 -12.63 -11.05
CA LEU A 68 12.08 -12.26 -11.21
C LEU A 68 12.24 -11.09 -12.19
N TYR A 69 13.03 -11.29 -13.25
CA TYR A 69 13.39 -10.27 -14.22
C TYR A 69 12.27 -10.01 -15.23
N GLY A 70 12.11 -8.75 -15.62
CA GLY A 70 11.15 -8.35 -16.64
C GLY A 70 10.96 -6.84 -16.73
N SER A 71 10.09 -6.42 -17.64
CA SER A 71 9.59 -5.06 -17.68
C SER A 71 8.23 -4.99 -16.98
N PHE A 72 8.19 -4.28 -15.87
CA PHE A 72 6.97 -4.09 -15.08
C PHE A 72 6.43 -2.69 -15.29
N ARG A 73 5.10 -2.57 -15.38
CA ARG A 73 4.42 -1.31 -15.63
C ARG A 73 3.21 -1.22 -14.70
N ALA A 74 3.04 -0.06 -14.09
CA ALA A 74 1.84 0.30 -13.35
C ALA A 74 1.29 1.61 -13.92
N GLN A 75 -0.02 1.69 -14.07
CA GLN A 75 -0.72 2.93 -14.35
C GLN A 75 -1.58 3.23 -13.12
N PHE A 76 -1.31 4.35 -12.47
CA PHE A 76 -2.04 4.77 -11.28
C PHE A 76 -2.13 6.30 -11.23
N GLU A 77 -3.13 6.79 -10.52
CA GLU A 77 -3.34 8.20 -10.23
C GLU A 77 -3.28 8.37 -8.71
N VAL A 78 -2.51 9.35 -8.25
CA VAL A 78 -2.43 9.69 -6.83
C VAL A 78 -3.33 10.89 -6.57
N ARG A 79 -4.34 10.68 -5.73
CA ARG A 79 -5.29 11.72 -5.31
C ARG A 79 -5.06 12.05 -3.85
N SER A 80 -4.83 13.31 -3.54
CA SER A 80 -4.87 13.80 -2.16
C SER A 80 -6.17 14.57 -1.93
N ALA A 81 -6.90 14.19 -0.88
CA ALA A 81 -8.13 14.86 -0.47
C ALA A 81 -7.87 16.16 0.32
N SER A 82 -6.61 16.44 0.68
CA SER A 82 -6.23 17.63 1.45
C SER A 82 -4.90 18.20 0.94
N THR A 83 -4.59 19.45 1.27
CA THR A 83 -3.26 20.04 1.05
C THR A 83 -2.18 19.43 1.96
N GLY A 84 -2.50 18.38 2.72
CA GLY A 84 -1.59 17.73 3.65
C GLY A 84 -0.53 16.92 2.92
N SER A 85 0.73 17.20 3.28
CA SER A 85 1.91 16.47 2.84
C SER A 85 2.33 15.39 3.85
N GLY A 86 3.06 14.38 3.39
CA GLY A 86 3.72 13.39 4.25
C GLY A 86 3.20 11.96 4.08
N ALA A 87 2.44 11.69 3.01
CA ALA A 87 2.10 10.34 2.59
C ALA A 87 2.88 9.95 1.32
N VAL A 88 2.95 8.65 1.07
CA VAL A 88 3.57 8.08 -0.13
C VAL A 88 2.60 7.09 -0.76
N SER A 89 2.47 7.17 -2.08
CA SER A 89 1.89 6.11 -2.90
C SER A 89 3.02 5.41 -3.65
N ALA A 90 3.10 4.08 -3.55
CA ALA A 90 4.25 3.33 -4.04
C ALA A 90 3.84 2.12 -4.90
N PHE A 91 4.67 1.82 -5.89
CA PHE A 91 4.71 0.56 -6.62
C PHE A 91 6.14 0.04 -6.57
N PHE A 92 6.35 -1.12 -5.95
CA PHE A 92 7.69 -1.60 -5.64
C PHE A 92 7.79 -3.12 -5.71
N PHE A 93 9.03 -3.60 -5.84
CA PHE A 93 9.41 -5.00 -5.73
C PHE A 93 10.25 -5.16 -4.48
N TYR A 94 9.86 -6.08 -3.59
CA TYR A 94 10.56 -6.33 -2.33
C TYR A 94 10.84 -7.83 -2.20
N ALA A 95 12.12 -8.20 -2.05
CA ALA A 95 12.53 -9.55 -1.66
C ALA A 95 13.01 -9.57 -0.21
N ASP A 96 13.84 -8.60 0.18
CA ASP A 96 14.39 -8.40 1.52
C ASP A 96 14.92 -6.96 1.68
N ASP A 97 15.46 -6.64 2.87
CA ASP A 97 15.99 -5.31 3.22
C ASP A 97 17.22 -4.89 2.38
N TYR A 98 17.79 -5.77 1.53
CA TYR A 98 18.91 -5.47 0.64
C TYR A 98 18.51 -5.47 -0.84
N SER A 99 17.31 -5.94 -1.16
CA SER A 99 16.86 -6.20 -2.53
C SER A 99 15.45 -5.64 -2.71
N GLU A 100 15.39 -4.37 -3.07
CA GLU A 100 14.17 -3.62 -3.33
C GLU A 100 14.32 -2.72 -4.56
N VAL A 101 13.21 -2.49 -5.27
CA VAL A 101 13.12 -1.51 -6.37
C VAL A 101 11.82 -0.72 -6.21
N ASP A 102 11.93 0.60 -6.14
CA ASP A 102 10.82 1.49 -5.81
C ASP A 102 10.44 2.46 -6.92
N ILE A 103 9.13 2.69 -7.04
CA ILE A 103 8.55 3.90 -7.62
C ILE A 103 7.66 4.52 -6.55
N GLU A 104 8.05 5.68 -6.05
CA GLU A 104 7.34 6.40 -4.99
C GLU A 104 6.88 7.78 -5.48
N VAL A 105 5.63 8.11 -5.18
CA VAL A 105 5.06 9.44 -5.37
C VAL A 105 4.79 10.04 -4.00
N LEU A 106 5.55 11.08 -3.66
CA LEU A 106 5.39 11.85 -2.44
C LEU A 106 4.26 12.87 -2.63
N THR A 107 3.37 12.96 -1.65
CA THR A 107 2.24 13.90 -1.61
C THR A 107 2.32 14.80 -0.41
#